data_AF-A0AAX6M8J8-F1
#
_entry.id   AF-A0AAX6M8J8-F1
#
_cell.length_a   1.000
_cell.length_b   1.000
_cell.length_c   1.000
_cell.angle_alpha   90.00
_cell.angle_beta   90.00
_cell.angle_gamma   90.00
#
_symmetry.space_group_name_H-M   'P 1'
#
loop_
_entity.id
_entity.type
_entity.pdbx_description
1 polymer ?
#
loop_
_entity_poly.entity_id
_entity_poly.type
_entity_poly.pdbx_seq_one_letter_code
_entity_poly.pdbx_strand_id
1 'polypeptide(L)'
;MDRNGELLTLDVIALEVASNNGKDREADVKHLPVVPGASEFEKQQRRKLWQAVLVQDTFLTVLLSLPPNATHTDVKVEDFIDDVSGFGESNPIDTAYIRGSWMLANLVQETISSPRSLDVPICSTQRQKSKLVADFRAVYRSFPDVFRSWDQESIAQLACTNKRVVRQTLFLSSNYYHNLMLVHASESPDVPVNVRATLEAAHEAITCFFVLCTLFDPEARVWWVFHHRAFLEALCMGSVLREAGRDPTTADQFLRDPLFARARSDITRMVQIMKMMADGEWGSDDARTRVAVLSEFL
;
A
#
# COMPACT_ATOMS: atom_id res chain seq x y z
N MET A 1 -6.59 21.29 5.17
CA MET A 1 -6.19 21.28 6.59
C MET A 1 -7.49 21.33 7.37
N ASP A 2 -7.82 20.33 8.18
CA ASP A 2 -8.58 20.63 9.39
C ASP A 2 -7.58 21.11 10.46
N ARG A 3 -8.04 21.96 11.38
CA ARG A 3 -7.25 22.80 12.29
C ARG A 3 -6.37 22.04 13.28
N ASN A 4 -6.41 20.71 13.28
CA ASN A 4 -5.70 19.87 14.25
C ASN A 4 -4.52 19.07 13.67
N GLY A 5 -4.17 19.23 12.38
CA GLY A 5 -3.04 18.49 11.82
C GLY A 5 -3.27 16.96 11.77
N GLU A 6 -4.52 16.53 11.86
CA GLU A 6 -4.90 15.13 11.68
C GLU A 6 -4.69 14.68 10.23
N LEU A 7 -4.31 13.42 10.11
CA LEU A 7 -4.11 12.66 8.89
C LEU A 7 -5.28 12.95 7.92
N LEU A 8 -5.03 13.60 6.77
CA LEU A 8 -5.91 13.40 5.63
C LEU A 8 -5.61 12.01 5.08
N THR A 9 -6.06 10.97 5.79
CA THR A 9 -6.27 9.69 5.11
C THR A 9 -7.36 9.87 4.06
N LEU A 10 -7.38 8.97 3.09
CA LEU A 10 -8.48 8.89 2.14
C LEU A 10 -9.86 8.82 2.86
N ASP A 11 -9.89 8.38 4.13
CA ASP A 11 -11.07 8.43 5.02
C ASP A 11 -11.56 9.86 5.29
N VAL A 12 -10.65 10.82 5.54
CA VAL A 12 -11.04 12.22 5.81
C VAL A 12 -11.50 12.89 4.51
N ILE A 13 -10.88 12.59 3.37
CA ILE A 13 -11.37 13.07 2.07
C ILE A 13 -12.77 12.48 1.78
N ALA A 14 -13.00 11.22 2.11
CA ALA A 14 -14.31 10.59 1.95
C ALA A 14 -15.39 11.21 2.87
N LEU A 15 -15.05 11.46 4.13
CA LEU A 15 -15.95 12.07 5.13
C LEU A 15 -16.22 13.55 4.88
N GLU A 16 -15.22 14.33 4.46
CA GLU A 16 -15.35 15.77 4.22
C GLU A 16 -16.20 16.06 2.97
N VAL A 17 -16.17 15.17 1.96
CA VAL A 17 -17.06 15.24 0.78
C VAL A 17 -18.46 14.69 1.08
N ALA A 18 -18.60 13.68 1.94
CA ALA A 18 -19.91 13.19 2.40
C ALA A 18 -20.65 14.23 3.26
N SER A 19 -19.91 15.00 4.07
CA SER A 19 -20.44 16.11 4.87
C SER A 19 -20.94 17.28 4.00
N ASN A 20 -20.27 17.55 2.87
CA ASN A 20 -20.68 18.61 1.93
C ASN A 20 -21.83 18.21 0.98
N ASN A 21 -22.08 16.91 0.78
CA ASN A 21 -23.16 16.41 -0.08
C ASN A 21 -24.35 15.93 0.76
N GLY A 22 -24.97 16.88 1.48
CA GLY A 22 -26.04 16.69 2.47
C GLY A 22 -26.97 15.49 2.23
N LYS A 23 -27.34 14.88 3.37
CA LYS A 23 -28.37 13.84 3.55
C LYS A 23 -29.45 13.88 2.47
N ASP A 24 -29.31 13.03 1.45
CA ASP A 24 -30.39 12.36 0.73
C ASP A 24 -29.81 11.78 -0.56
N ARG A 25 -29.49 10.47 -0.50
CA ARG A 25 -29.67 9.43 -1.54
C ARG A 25 -28.64 8.33 -1.31
N GLU A 26 -29.11 7.20 -0.79
CA GLU A 26 -28.60 5.88 -1.15
C GLU A 26 -28.71 5.75 -2.67
N ALA A 27 -27.70 6.24 -3.38
CA ALA A 27 -27.56 6.04 -4.82
C ALA A 27 -26.30 5.22 -5.04
N ASP A 28 -26.49 4.10 -5.72
CA ASP A 28 -25.49 3.16 -6.20
C ASP A 28 -24.10 3.80 -6.36
N VAL A 29 -23.17 3.36 -5.53
CA VAL A 29 -21.75 3.79 -5.51
C VAL A 29 -21.10 3.64 -6.89
N LYS A 30 -21.66 2.78 -7.76
CA LYS A 30 -21.26 2.55 -9.16
C LYS A 30 -21.54 3.73 -10.11
N HIS A 31 -22.44 4.66 -9.76
CA HIS A 31 -22.83 5.79 -10.62
C HIS A 31 -22.37 7.16 -10.08
N LEU A 32 -21.56 7.18 -9.02
CA LEU A 32 -21.07 8.40 -8.37
C LEU A 32 -20.45 9.45 -9.32
N PRO A 33 -19.68 9.08 -10.38
CA PRO A 33 -19.00 10.07 -11.22
C PRO A 33 -19.86 10.65 -12.36
N VAL A 34 -21.02 10.08 -12.69
CA VAL A 34 -21.80 10.47 -13.88
C VAL A 34 -23.09 11.19 -13.47
N VAL A 35 -23.02 12.52 -13.40
CA VAL A 35 -24.18 13.39 -13.20
C VAL A 35 -24.25 14.36 -14.38
N PRO A 36 -25.05 14.08 -15.43
CA PRO A 36 -25.05 14.85 -16.68
C PRO A 36 -25.35 16.34 -16.49
N GLY A 37 -26.18 16.69 -15.51
CA GLY A 37 -26.56 18.07 -15.20
C GLY A 37 -25.69 18.78 -14.14
N ALA A 38 -24.66 18.12 -13.61
CA ALA A 38 -23.79 18.73 -12.60
C ALA A 38 -22.79 19.70 -13.23
N SER A 39 -22.36 20.68 -12.43
CA SER A 39 -21.25 21.57 -12.77
C SER A 39 -19.93 20.79 -12.93
N GLU A 40 -18.98 21.34 -13.68
CA GLU A 40 -17.65 20.72 -13.83
C GLU A 40 -16.92 20.57 -12.49
N PHE A 41 -17.12 21.51 -11.57
CA PHE A 41 -16.60 21.42 -10.21
C PHE A 41 -17.13 20.18 -9.47
N GLU A 42 -18.46 20.00 -9.46
CA GLU A 42 -19.09 18.85 -8.81
C GLU A 42 -18.64 17.53 -9.42
N LYS A 43 -18.49 17.46 -10.75
CA LYS A 43 -17.94 16.28 -11.43
C LYS A 43 -16.52 15.98 -10.97
N GLN A 44 -15.66 17.00 -10.83
CA GLN A 44 -14.29 16.79 -10.33
C GLN A 44 -14.24 16.34 -8.87
N GLN A 45 -15.08 16.90 -7.99
CA GLN A 45 -15.16 16.44 -6.59
C GLN A 45 -15.65 14.99 -6.48
N ARG A 46 -16.64 14.61 -7.28
CA ARG A 46 -17.13 13.22 -7.35
C ARG A 46 -16.08 12.26 -7.88
N ARG A 47 -15.29 12.68 -8.89
CA ARG A 47 -14.13 11.91 -9.38
C ARG A 47 -13.07 11.72 -8.28
N LYS A 48 -12.71 12.78 -7.56
CA LYS A 48 -11.77 12.71 -6.42
C LYS A 48 -12.25 11.73 -5.35
N LEU A 49 -13.53 11.82 -4.97
CA LEU A 49 -14.14 10.92 -4.01
C LEU A 49 -14.13 9.46 -4.51
N TRP A 50 -14.58 9.23 -5.74
CA TRP A 50 -14.56 7.90 -6.34
C TRP A 50 -13.15 7.31 -6.36
N GLN A 51 -12.16 8.13 -6.72
CA GLN A 51 -10.77 7.70 -6.74
C GLN A 51 -10.29 7.28 -5.36
N ALA A 52 -10.63 8.06 -4.33
CA ALA A 52 -10.31 7.71 -2.95
C ALA A 52 -10.94 6.39 -2.51
N VAL A 53 -12.23 6.18 -2.85
CA VAL A 53 -12.96 4.95 -2.54
C VAL A 53 -12.33 3.74 -3.20
N LEU A 54 -12.05 3.77 -4.51
CA LEU A 54 -11.47 2.61 -5.19
C LEU A 54 -10.02 2.34 -4.73
N VAL A 55 -9.23 3.37 -4.41
CA VAL A 55 -7.89 3.18 -3.83
C VAL A 55 -7.97 2.47 -2.48
N GLN A 56 -8.89 2.90 -1.60
CA GLN A 56 -9.09 2.24 -0.31
C GLN A 56 -9.59 0.81 -0.46
N ASP A 57 -10.65 0.61 -1.25
CA ASP A 57 -11.23 -0.72 -1.48
C ASP A 57 -10.18 -1.68 -2.04
N THR A 58 -9.41 -1.25 -3.05
CA THR A 58 -8.36 -2.08 -3.65
C THR A 58 -7.32 -2.50 -2.63
N PHE A 59 -6.76 -1.56 -1.87
CA PHE A 59 -5.67 -1.92 -0.95
C PHE A 59 -6.16 -2.62 0.31
N LEU A 60 -7.38 -2.37 0.77
CA LEU A 60 -7.98 -3.11 1.88
C LEU A 60 -8.32 -4.55 1.47
N THR A 61 -8.85 -4.75 0.27
CA THR A 61 -9.19 -6.09 -0.25
C THR A 61 -7.96 -6.95 -0.48
N VAL A 62 -6.83 -6.36 -0.91
CA VAL A 62 -5.53 -7.06 -0.96
C VAL A 62 -5.07 -7.56 0.41
N LEU A 63 -5.24 -6.74 1.46
CA LEU A 63 -4.85 -7.10 2.82
C LEU A 63 -5.74 -8.19 3.40
N LEU A 64 -7.05 -8.11 3.14
CA LEU A 64 -8.04 -9.03 3.68
C LEU A 64 -8.29 -10.26 2.81
N SER A 65 -7.68 -10.34 1.62
CA SER A 65 -7.95 -11.36 0.60
C SER A 65 -9.44 -11.46 0.24
N LEU A 66 -10.11 -10.31 0.14
CA LEU A 66 -11.53 -10.21 -0.20
C LEU A 66 -11.72 -9.82 -1.68
N PRO A 67 -12.87 -10.10 -2.30
CA PRO A 67 -13.20 -9.58 -3.63
C PRO A 67 -13.29 -8.04 -3.59
N PRO A 68 -12.81 -7.33 -4.63
CA PRO A 68 -12.98 -5.89 -4.74
C PRO A 68 -14.46 -5.53 -4.89
N ASN A 69 -14.94 -4.54 -4.14
CA ASN A 69 -16.34 -4.08 -4.19
C ASN A 69 -16.51 -2.91 -5.15
N ALA A 70 -15.51 -2.03 -5.24
CA ALA A 70 -15.48 -0.89 -6.14
C ALA A 70 -14.92 -1.31 -7.50
N THR A 71 -15.67 -2.12 -8.24
CA THR A 71 -15.28 -2.59 -9.58
C THR A 71 -15.78 -1.62 -10.66
N HIS A 72 -14.89 -1.25 -11.58
CA HIS A 72 -15.15 -0.52 -12.83
C HIS A 72 -15.87 0.85 -12.73
N THR A 73 -15.19 1.91 -13.21
CA THR A 73 -15.87 3.08 -13.78
C THR A 73 -15.21 3.53 -15.07
N ASP A 74 -15.96 4.20 -15.95
CA ASP A 74 -15.45 4.81 -17.19
C ASP A 74 -14.53 6.04 -16.93
N VAL A 75 -14.08 6.25 -15.69
CA VAL A 75 -13.24 7.39 -15.30
C VAL A 75 -11.78 7.07 -15.59
N LYS A 76 -11.24 7.71 -16.64
CA LYS A 76 -9.83 7.57 -17.00
C LYS A 76 -8.95 8.39 -16.07
N VAL A 77 -7.68 7.99 -15.93
CA VAL A 77 -6.70 8.73 -15.11
C VAL A 77 -6.54 10.16 -15.63
N GLU A 78 -6.65 10.33 -16.96
CA GLU A 78 -6.51 11.58 -17.68
C GLU A 78 -7.68 12.56 -17.48
N ASP A 79 -8.84 12.09 -16.99
CA ASP A 79 -10.04 12.92 -16.78
C ASP A 79 -9.92 13.82 -15.53
N PHE A 80 -8.85 13.64 -14.75
CA PHE A 80 -8.51 14.48 -13.62
C PHE A 80 -7.90 15.80 -14.09
N ILE A 81 -8.68 16.89 -13.99
CA ILE A 81 -8.24 18.24 -14.33
C ILE A 81 -8.14 19.05 -13.03
N ASP A 82 -6.96 19.61 -12.78
CA ASP A 82 -6.65 20.38 -11.56
C ASP A 82 -7.33 21.75 -11.52
N ASP A 83 -7.53 22.38 -12.68
CA ASP A 83 -8.00 23.75 -12.81
C ASP A 83 -9.50 23.81 -13.05
N VAL A 84 -10.29 23.66 -11.98
CA VAL A 84 -11.59 24.34 -11.91
C VAL A 84 -11.38 25.55 -11.02
N SER A 85 -11.03 26.67 -11.65
CA SER A 85 -10.85 27.99 -11.05
C SER A 85 -11.92 28.27 -9.98
N GLY A 86 -11.54 28.29 -8.70
CA GLY A 86 -12.48 28.70 -7.66
C GLY A 86 -12.08 28.48 -6.19
N PHE A 87 -11.37 27.40 -5.82
CA PHE A 87 -11.10 27.13 -4.40
C PHE A 87 -9.75 26.44 -4.16
N GLY A 88 -8.79 27.20 -3.62
CA GLY A 88 -7.50 26.74 -3.11
C GLY A 88 -6.46 26.44 -4.19
N GLU A 89 -5.20 26.83 -3.95
CA GLU A 89 -4.07 26.40 -4.78
C GLU A 89 -3.98 24.86 -4.74
N SER A 90 -4.26 24.20 -5.87
CA SER A 90 -3.99 22.77 -6.02
C SER A 90 -2.48 22.54 -5.92
N ASN A 91 -2.04 21.72 -4.96
CA ASN A 91 -0.62 21.37 -4.86
C ASN A 91 -0.31 20.31 -5.92
N PRO A 92 0.56 20.58 -6.92
CA PRO A 92 0.87 19.62 -7.98
C PRO A 92 1.43 18.29 -7.46
N ILE A 93 2.04 18.28 -6.27
CA ILE A 93 2.51 17.07 -5.61
C ILE A 93 1.33 16.21 -5.12
N ASP A 94 0.29 16.83 -4.55
CA ASP A 94 -0.90 16.11 -4.11
C ASP A 94 -1.64 15.49 -5.30
N THR A 95 -1.73 16.21 -6.43
CA THR A 95 -2.29 15.65 -7.68
C THR A 95 -1.48 14.47 -8.17
N ALA A 96 -0.15 14.59 -8.19
CA ALA A 96 0.69 13.50 -8.66
C ALA A 96 0.60 12.27 -7.73
N TYR A 97 0.46 12.46 -6.42
CA TYR A 97 0.17 11.39 -5.47
C TYR A 97 -1.16 10.69 -5.77
N ILE A 98 -2.24 11.45 -6.02
CA ILE A 98 -3.56 10.90 -6.34
C ILE A 98 -3.49 10.09 -7.63
N ARG A 99 -2.87 10.65 -8.69
CA ARG A 99 -2.71 9.95 -9.98
C ARG A 99 -1.88 8.69 -9.84
N GLY A 100 -0.76 8.74 -9.12
CA GLY A 100 0.10 7.58 -8.88
C GLY A 100 -0.61 6.48 -8.10
N SER A 101 -1.35 6.85 -7.05
CA SER A 101 -2.17 5.93 -6.25
C SER A 101 -3.26 5.28 -7.09
N TRP A 102 -3.91 6.05 -7.96
CA TRP A 102 -4.94 5.57 -8.87
C TRP A 102 -4.41 4.59 -9.90
N MET A 103 -3.31 4.92 -10.56
CA MET A 103 -2.65 4.03 -11.54
C MET A 103 -2.25 2.70 -10.91
N LEU A 104 -1.69 2.74 -9.69
CA LEU A 104 -1.32 1.55 -8.96
C LEU A 104 -2.55 0.73 -8.55
N ALA A 105 -3.60 1.38 -8.03
CA ALA A 105 -4.82 0.70 -7.61
C ALA A 105 -5.51 -0.03 -8.77
N ASN A 106 -5.63 0.60 -9.94
CA ASN A 106 -6.22 -0.07 -11.12
C ASN A 106 -5.42 -1.33 -11.51
N LEU A 107 -4.09 -1.23 -11.59
CA LEU A 107 -3.25 -2.38 -11.90
C LEU A 107 -3.44 -3.50 -10.86
N VAL A 108 -3.43 -3.16 -9.57
CA VAL A 108 -3.55 -4.11 -8.47
C VAL A 108 -4.93 -4.78 -8.44
N GLN A 109 -6.00 -4.02 -8.66
CA GLN A 109 -7.36 -4.54 -8.67
C GLN A 109 -7.53 -5.64 -9.73
N GLU A 110 -7.06 -5.37 -10.96
CA GLU A 110 -7.16 -6.30 -12.09
C GLU A 110 -6.24 -7.52 -11.93
N THR A 111 -5.01 -7.29 -11.46
CA THR A 111 -3.95 -8.31 -11.55
C THR A 111 -3.70 -9.06 -10.24
N ILE A 112 -4.12 -8.54 -9.10
CA ILE A 112 -3.89 -9.16 -7.78
C ILE A 112 -5.21 -9.43 -7.08
N SER A 113 -6.05 -8.41 -6.88
CA SER A 113 -7.29 -8.57 -6.10
C SER A 113 -8.23 -9.58 -6.73
N SER A 114 -8.45 -9.49 -8.06
CA SER A 114 -9.33 -10.42 -8.76
C SER A 114 -8.83 -11.88 -8.69
N PRO A 115 -7.59 -12.24 -9.08
CA PRO A 115 -7.09 -13.61 -8.94
C PRO A 115 -7.14 -14.15 -7.51
N ARG A 116 -6.70 -13.34 -6.52
CA ARG A 116 -6.68 -13.78 -5.12
C ARG A 116 -8.06 -14.02 -4.55
N SER A 117 -9.07 -13.24 -4.95
CA SER A 117 -10.46 -13.44 -4.52
C SER A 117 -11.10 -14.72 -5.08
N LEU A 118 -10.55 -15.25 -6.17
CA LEU A 118 -10.99 -16.49 -6.81
C LEU A 118 -10.15 -17.71 -6.42
N ASP A 119 -9.18 -17.53 -5.50
CA ASP A 119 -8.21 -18.54 -5.11
C ASP A 119 -7.45 -19.14 -6.30
N VAL A 120 -7.11 -18.28 -7.28
CA VAL A 120 -6.28 -18.66 -8.44
C VAL A 120 -4.94 -17.92 -8.41
N PRO A 121 -3.87 -18.49 -9.02
CA PRO A 121 -2.57 -17.83 -9.05
C PRO A 121 -2.61 -16.47 -9.73
N ILE A 122 -1.81 -15.51 -9.24
CA ILE A 122 -1.64 -14.18 -9.86
C ILE A 122 -1.09 -14.32 -11.29
N CYS A 123 -0.20 -15.29 -11.50
CA CYS A 123 0.35 -15.61 -12.82
C CYS A 123 0.42 -17.12 -13.01
N SER A 124 -0.13 -17.60 -14.12
CA SER A 124 -0.07 -19.03 -14.49
C SER A 124 1.13 -19.38 -15.35
N THR A 125 1.85 -18.39 -15.88
CA THR A 125 3.06 -18.61 -16.71
C THR A 125 4.16 -17.62 -16.38
N GLN A 126 5.43 -18.03 -16.61
CA GLN A 126 6.58 -17.16 -16.36
C GLN A 126 6.53 -15.89 -17.23
N ARG A 127 6.01 -16.00 -18.47
CA ARG A 127 5.82 -14.86 -19.37
C ARG A 127 4.83 -13.84 -18.80
N GLN A 128 3.71 -14.29 -18.23
CA GLN A 128 2.75 -13.40 -17.56
C GLN A 128 3.40 -12.70 -16.36
N LYS A 129 4.13 -13.43 -15.51
CA LYS A 129 4.86 -12.85 -14.37
C LYS A 129 5.87 -11.79 -14.81
N SER A 130 6.66 -12.06 -15.85
CA SER A 130 7.60 -11.09 -16.41
C SER A 130 6.91 -9.85 -16.97
N LYS A 131 5.77 -10.00 -17.66
CA LYS A 131 4.98 -8.85 -18.13
C LYS A 131 4.45 -8.03 -16.96
N LEU A 132 3.82 -8.68 -15.97
CA LEU A 132 3.23 -8.00 -14.82
C LEU A 132 4.27 -7.21 -14.04
N VAL A 133 5.45 -7.78 -13.79
CA VAL A 133 6.58 -7.07 -13.17
C VAL A 133 7.00 -5.86 -13.99
N ALA A 134 6.99 -5.94 -15.33
CA ALA A 134 7.28 -4.80 -16.20
C ALA A 134 6.20 -3.70 -16.11
N ASP A 135 4.93 -4.08 -16.00
CA ASP A 135 3.81 -3.15 -15.84
C ASP A 135 3.92 -2.41 -14.49
N PHE A 136 4.20 -3.11 -13.39
CA PHE A 136 4.50 -2.48 -12.09
C PHE A 136 5.66 -1.48 -12.19
N ARG A 137 6.77 -1.86 -12.83
CA ARG A 137 7.91 -0.96 -13.05
C ARG A 137 7.56 0.23 -13.94
N ALA A 138 6.61 0.11 -14.86
CA ALA A 138 6.12 1.23 -15.66
C ALA A 138 5.33 2.21 -14.79
N VAL A 139 4.45 1.71 -13.92
CA VAL A 139 3.73 2.54 -12.94
C VAL A 139 4.71 3.27 -12.02
N TYR A 140 5.67 2.58 -11.40
CA TYR A 140 6.66 3.21 -10.53
C TYR A 140 7.50 4.29 -11.21
N ARG A 141 7.88 4.07 -12.48
CA ARG A 141 8.62 5.08 -13.27
C ARG A 141 7.80 6.32 -13.62
N SER A 142 6.47 6.23 -13.56
CA SER A 142 5.58 7.39 -13.77
C SER A 142 5.47 8.29 -12.55
N PHE A 143 5.88 7.81 -11.36
CA PHE A 143 5.84 8.61 -10.14
C PHE A 143 6.90 9.73 -10.20
N PRO A 144 6.56 10.96 -9.75
CA PRO A 144 7.56 12.01 -9.52
C PRO A 144 8.70 11.55 -8.62
N ASP A 145 9.89 12.12 -8.82
CA ASP A 145 11.12 11.76 -8.08
C ASP A 145 10.95 11.86 -6.56
N VAL A 146 10.16 12.82 -6.08
CA VAL A 146 9.87 12.97 -4.64
C VAL A 146 9.23 11.72 -4.01
N PHE A 147 8.57 10.87 -4.79
CA PHE A 147 7.94 9.63 -4.33
C PHE A 147 8.81 8.38 -4.56
N ARG A 148 9.85 8.44 -5.40
CA ARG A 148 10.65 7.26 -5.82
C ARG A 148 12.14 7.37 -5.54
N SER A 149 12.64 8.56 -5.21
CA SER A 149 14.06 8.87 -5.00
C SER A 149 14.25 9.40 -3.59
N TRP A 150 14.12 8.50 -2.62
CA TRP A 150 14.31 8.80 -1.20
C TRP A 150 15.14 7.71 -0.52
N ASP A 151 15.82 8.12 0.54
CA ASP A 151 16.52 7.27 1.50
C ASP A 151 16.18 7.77 2.92
N GLN A 152 16.72 7.11 3.95
CA GLN A 152 16.41 7.45 5.34
C GLN A 152 16.82 8.88 5.72
N GLU A 153 17.89 9.41 5.13
CA GLU A 153 18.39 10.74 5.44
C GLU A 153 17.53 11.82 4.78
N SER A 154 17.34 11.72 3.47
CA SER A 154 16.55 12.67 2.67
C SER A 154 15.09 12.74 3.14
N ILE A 155 14.48 11.60 3.51
CA ILE A 155 13.10 11.57 4.01
C ILE A 155 12.97 12.17 5.41
N ALA A 156 13.97 12.00 6.27
CA ALA A 156 14.01 12.63 7.59
C ALA A 156 14.18 14.15 7.47
N GLN A 157 15.05 14.62 6.56
CA GLN A 157 15.18 16.05 6.25
C GLN A 157 13.87 16.63 5.72
N LEU A 158 13.19 15.93 4.81
CA LEU A 158 11.90 16.35 4.28
C LEU A 158 10.81 16.39 5.37
N ALA A 159 10.86 15.50 6.36
CA ALA A 159 9.89 15.49 7.47
C ALA A 159 9.96 16.78 8.33
N CYS A 160 11.09 17.48 8.35
CA CYS A 160 11.22 18.77 9.04
C CYS A 160 10.44 19.90 8.35
N THR A 161 10.21 19.81 7.04
CA THR A 161 9.63 20.90 6.24
C THR A 161 8.27 20.55 5.65
N ASN A 162 8.05 19.29 5.28
CA ASN A 162 6.84 18.84 4.61
C ASN A 162 6.47 17.40 4.98
N LYS A 163 5.92 17.25 6.19
CA LYS A 163 5.42 15.97 6.72
C LYS A 163 4.35 15.30 5.85
N ARG A 164 3.58 16.09 5.08
CA ARG A 164 2.53 15.56 4.19
C ARG A 164 3.14 14.72 3.07
N VAL A 165 4.12 15.28 2.37
CA VAL A 165 4.79 14.59 1.26
C VAL A 165 5.48 13.33 1.77
N VAL A 166 6.09 13.37 2.95
CA VAL A 166 6.68 12.16 3.56
C VAL A 166 5.63 11.04 3.72
N ARG A 167 4.46 11.33 4.28
CA ARG A 167 3.41 10.31 4.45
C ARG A 167 2.92 9.75 3.11
N GLN A 168 2.73 10.62 2.12
CA GLN A 168 2.37 10.23 0.75
C GLN A 168 3.43 9.33 0.13
N THR A 169 4.72 9.70 0.25
CA THR A 169 5.87 8.91 -0.23
C THR A 169 5.90 7.54 0.42
N LEU A 170 5.81 7.47 1.75
CA LEU A 170 5.84 6.21 2.50
C LEU A 170 4.65 5.32 2.15
N PHE A 171 3.44 5.89 2.09
CA PHE A 171 2.23 5.13 1.76
C PHE A 171 2.28 4.58 0.32
N LEU A 172 2.65 5.42 -0.65
CA LEU A 172 2.71 5.02 -2.06
C LEU A 172 3.82 3.98 -2.29
N SER A 173 5.00 4.19 -1.68
CA SER A 173 6.13 3.25 -1.76
C SER A 173 5.79 1.90 -1.14
N SER A 174 5.20 1.91 0.07
CA SER A 174 4.79 0.68 0.76
C SER A 174 3.75 -0.10 -0.05
N ASN A 175 2.73 0.58 -0.59
CA ASN A 175 1.74 -0.08 -1.44
C ASN A 175 2.36 -0.68 -2.70
N TYR A 176 3.25 0.05 -3.38
CA TYR A 176 3.92 -0.45 -4.58
C TYR A 176 4.72 -1.72 -4.29
N TYR A 177 5.63 -1.66 -3.30
CA TYR A 177 6.52 -2.77 -3.00
C TYR A 177 5.80 -3.96 -2.37
N HIS A 178 4.77 -3.74 -1.56
CA HIS A 178 3.92 -4.81 -1.04
C HIS A 178 3.25 -5.60 -2.16
N ASN A 179 2.67 -4.91 -3.15
CA ASN A 179 2.03 -5.59 -4.27
C ASN A 179 3.04 -6.30 -5.17
N LEU A 180 4.22 -5.70 -5.38
CA LEU A 180 5.31 -6.35 -6.12
C LEU A 180 5.83 -7.60 -5.39
N MET A 181 5.92 -7.56 -4.05
CA MET A 181 6.22 -8.73 -3.21
C MET A 181 5.21 -9.84 -3.46
N LEU A 182 3.89 -9.54 -3.47
CA LEU A 182 2.86 -10.54 -3.74
C LEU A 182 3.01 -11.18 -5.12
N VAL A 183 3.33 -10.41 -6.16
CA VAL A 183 3.60 -10.93 -7.51
C VAL A 183 4.80 -11.89 -7.51
N HIS A 184 5.88 -11.54 -6.80
CA HIS A 184 7.06 -12.40 -6.70
C HIS A 184 6.83 -13.65 -5.86
N ALA A 185 6.06 -13.52 -4.78
CA ALA A 185 5.68 -14.57 -3.84
C ALA A 185 4.62 -15.54 -4.40
N SER A 186 3.81 -15.09 -5.37
CA SER A 186 2.81 -15.97 -5.99
C SER A 186 3.50 -17.09 -6.78
N GLU A 187 3.05 -18.31 -6.48
CA GLU A 187 3.42 -19.52 -7.16
C GLU A 187 2.25 -20.13 -7.94
N SER A 188 2.60 -20.89 -8.97
CA SER A 188 1.73 -21.81 -9.69
C SER A 188 2.56 -23.00 -10.19
N PRO A 189 1.95 -24.08 -10.71
CA PRO A 189 2.71 -25.24 -11.18
C PRO A 189 3.85 -24.92 -12.16
N ASP A 190 3.67 -23.88 -13.00
CA ASP A 190 4.64 -23.45 -14.01
C ASP A 190 5.45 -22.20 -13.59
N VAL A 191 5.19 -21.64 -12.41
CA VAL A 191 5.77 -20.39 -11.96
C VAL A 191 6.19 -20.49 -10.49
N PRO A 192 7.46 -20.78 -10.19
CA PRO A 192 7.91 -20.84 -8.81
C PRO A 192 7.97 -19.46 -8.15
N VAL A 193 8.04 -19.46 -6.82
CA VAL A 193 8.35 -18.28 -6.02
C VAL A 193 9.71 -17.71 -6.43
N ASN A 194 9.78 -16.39 -6.64
CA ASN A 194 11.07 -15.72 -6.82
C ASN A 194 11.58 -15.22 -5.46
N VAL A 195 12.23 -16.11 -4.70
CA VAL A 195 12.66 -15.86 -3.31
C VAL A 195 13.41 -14.53 -3.14
N ARG A 196 14.43 -14.27 -3.98
CA ARG A 196 15.23 -13.05 -3.88
C ARG A 196 14.38 -11.80 -4.09
N ALA A 197 13.61 -11.76 -5.18
CA ALA A 197 12.80 -10.60 -5.52
C ALA A 197 11.65 -10.39 -4.51
N THR A 198 11.11 -11.46 -3.93
CA THR A 198 10.14 -11.40 -2.84
C THR A 198 10.75 -10.73 -1.61
N LEU A 199 11.92 -11.18 -1.14
CA LEU A 199 12.57 -10.62 0.05
C LEU A 199 13.04 -9.18 -0.16
N GLU A 200 13.51 -8.83 -1.37
CA GLU A 200 13.87 -7.46 -1.72
C GLU A 200 12.64 -6.54 -1.71
N ALA A 201 11.56 -6.92 -2.38
CA ALA A 201 10.33 -6.12 -2.39
C ALA A 201 9.70 -6.02 -0.99
N ALA A 202 9.69 -7.10 -0.21
CA ALA A 202 9.22 -7.08 1.16
C ALA A 202 10.04 -6.12 2.03
N HIS A 203 11.36 -6.08 1.85
CA HIS A 203 12.26 -5.20 2.59
C HIS A 203 11.98 -3.72 2.31
N GLU A 204 11.83 -3.36 1.03
CA GLU A 204 11.50 -1.99 0.63
C GLU A 204 10.12 -1.57 1.20
N ALA A 205 9.15 -2.48 1.18
CA ALA A 205 7.80 -2.22 1.69
C ALA A 205 7.79 -2.01 3.22
N ILE A 206 8.44 -2.90 3.98
CA ILE A 206 8.43 -2.84 5.46
C ILE A 206 9.29 -1.69 5.98
N THR A 207 10.36 -1.33 5.25
CA THR A 207 11.19 -0.16 5.56
C THR A 207 10.37 1.13 5.58
N CYS A 208 9.35 1.25 4.71
CA CYS A 208 8.46 2.40 4.73
C CYS A 208 7.74 2.55 6.09
N PHE A 209 7.26 1.44 6.66
CA PHE A 209 6.63 1.44 7.97
C PHE A 209 7.64 1.70 9.09
N PHE A 210 8.84 1.13 9.00
CA PHE A 210 9.90 1.41 9.98
C PHE A 210 10.30 2.88 10.02
N VAL A 211 10.40 3.53 8.85
CA VAL A 211 10.64 4.97 8.75
C VAL A 211 9.45 5.76 9.32
N LEU A 212 8.20 5.32 9.05
CA LEU A 212 7.01 5.93 9.65
C LEU A 212 7.07 5.87 11.19
N CYS A 213 7.42 4.73 11.78
CA CYS A 213 7.59 4.61 13.23
C CYS A 213 8.67 5.57 13.76
N THR A 214 9.80 5.70 13.06
CA THR A 214 10.87 6.60 13.49
C THR A 214 10.49 8.07 13.42
N LEU A 215 9.76 8.50 12.38
CA LEU A 215 9.44 9.91 12.15
C LEU A 215 8.11 10.36 12.76
N PHE A 216 7.15 9.43 12.89
CA PHE A 216 5.75 9.69 13.26
C PHE A 216 5.17 8.59 14.16
N ASP A 217 5.90 8.17 15.22
CA ASP A 217 5.50 7.07 16.12
C ASP A 217 4.01 7.09 16.55
N PRO A 218 3.42 8.21 17.01
CA PRO A 218 2.02 8.22 17.42
C PRO A 218 1.06 7.87 16.27
N GLU A 219 1.37 8.31 15.05
CA GLU A 219 0.55 8.04 13.87
C GLU A 219 0.71 6.61 13.39
N ALA A 220 1.95 6.09 13.43
CA ALA A 220 2.25 4.70 13.09
C ALA A 220 1.47 3.71 13.97
N ARG A 221 1.14 4.09 15.21
CA ARG A 221 0.37 3.27 16.15
C ARG A 221 -1.10 3.15 15.80
N VAL A 222 -1.70 4.21 15.25
CA VAL A 222 -3.13 4.25 14.95
C VAL A 222 -3.46 3.92 13.49
N TRP A 223 -2.48 3.99 12.60
CA TRP A 223 -2.69 3.72 11.18
C TRP A 223 -2.75 2.22 10.89
N TRP A 224 -3.93 1.62 11.16
CA TRP A 224 -4.13 0.18 11.12
C TRP A 224 -3.68 -0.49 9.80
N VAL A 225 -4.05 0.11 8.66
CA VAL A 225 -3.72 -0.41 7.33
C VAL A 225 -2.20 -0.53 7.13
N PHE A 226 -1.42 0.40 7.67
CA PHE A 226 0.03 0.44 7.45
C PHE A 226 0.75 -0.61 8.31
N HIS A 227 0.51 -0.65 9.63
CA HIS A 227 1.17 -1.65 10.48
C HIS A 227 0.66 -3.08 10.21
N HIS A 228 -0.59 -3.27 9.77
CA HIS A 228 -1.09 -4.57 9.34
C HIS A 228 -0.40 -5.05 8.05
N ARG A 229 -0.16 -4.15 7.09
CA ARG A 229 0.63 -4.48 5.90
C ARG A 229 2.07 -4.87 6.24
N ALA A 230 2.73 -4.11 7.13
CA ALA A 230 4.07 -4.42 7.62
C ALA A 230 4.15 -5.79 8.32
N PHE A 231 3.09 -6.16 9.05
CA PHE A 231 2.95 -7.52 9.59
C PHE A 231 2.92 -8.59 8.49
N LEU A 232 2.11 -8.40 7.45
CA LEU A 232 2.01 -9.34 6.34
C LEU A 232 3.32 -9.46 5.55
N GLU A 233 4.08 -8.37 5.42
CA GLU A 233 5.42 -8.36 4.83
C GLU A 233 6.39 -9.21 5.65
N ALA A 234 6.45 -9.01 6.97
CA ALA A 234 7.25 -9.82 7.87
C ALA A 234 6.82 -11.30 7.87
N LEU A 235 5.52 -11.58 7.82
CA LEU A 235 4.97 -12.94 7.72
C LEU A 235 5.36 -13.62 6.40
N CYS A 236 5.32 -12.88 5.29
CA CYS A 236 5.76 -13.37 3.98
C CYS A 236 7.26 -13.68 4.01
N MET A 237 8.09 -12.77 4.54
CA MET A 237 9.52 -13.04 4.73
C MET A 237 9.76 -14.30 5.55
N GLY A 238 9.11 -14.44 6.71
CA GLY A 238 9.26 -15.60 7.59
C GLY A 238 8.89 -16.91 6.89
N SER A 239 7.79 -16.91 6.15
CA SER A 239 7.33 -18.06 5.38
C SER A 239 8.33 -18.44 4.28
N VAL A 240 8.82 -17.45 3.53
CA VAL A 240 9.85 -17.66 2.49
C VAL A 240 11.14 -18.21 3.12
N LEU A 241 11.63 -17.63 4.22
CA LEU A 241 12.84 -18.09 4.91
C LEU A 241 12.71 -19.55 5.38
N ARG A 242 11.55 -19.91 5.94
CA ARG A 242 11.27 -21.26 6.42
C ARG A 242 11.24 -22.28 5.30
N GLU A 243 10.53 -22.00 4.21
CA GLU A 243 10.47 -22.92 3.07
C GLU A 243 11.81 -23.06 2.38
N ALA A 244 12.53 -21.94 2.23
CA ALA A 244 13.87 -21.96 1.66
C ALA A 244 14.79 -22.86 2.53
N GLY A 245 14.81 -22.66 3.85
CA GLY A 245 15.61 -23.46 4.79
C GLY A 245 15.29 -24.96 4.86
N ARG A 246 14.17 -25.43 4.27
CA ARG A 246 13.84 -26.87 4.19
C ARG A 246 14.60 -27.59 3.09
N ASP A 247 15.03 -26.90 2.03
CA ASP A 247 15.76 -27.51 0.92
C ASP A 247 17.25 -27.64 1.26
N PRO A 248 17.78 -28.87 1.43
CA PRO A 248 19.18 -29.11 1.80
C PRO A 248 20.18 -28.57 0.78
N THR A 249 19.77 -28.41 -0.48
CA THR A 249 20.66 -27.93 -1.55
C THR A 249 20.92 -26.44 -1.46
N THR A 250 19.97 -25.68 -0.90
CA THR A 250 20.07 -24.24 -0.73
C THR A 250 20.40 -23.82 0.71
N ALA A 251 20.33 -24.74 1.68
CA ALA A 251 20.66 -24.57 3.10
C ALA A 251 21.95 -23.78 3.37
N ASP A 252 23.06 -24.20 2.76
CA ASP A 252 24.38 -23.56 2.93
C ASP A 252 24.44 -22.17 2.29
N GLN A 253 23.70 -21.95 1.21
CA GLN A 253 23.61 -20.65 0.55
C GLN A 253 22.80 -19.67 1.41
N PHE A 254 21.75 -20.12 2.09
CA PHE A 254 20.95 -19.29 3.00
C PHE A 254 21.71 -18.77 4.21
N LEU A 255 22.58 -19.60 4.78
CA LEU A 255 23.35 -19.20 5.95
C LEU A 255 24.37 -18.10 5.62
N ARG A 256 24.81 -18.01 4.35
CA ARG A 256 25.83 -17.06 3.90
C ARG A 256 25.26 -15.84 3.17
N ASP A 257 24.03 -15.90 2.65
CA ASP A 257 23.44 -14.82 1.88
C ASP A 257 22.95 -13.67 2.80
N PRO A 258 23.52 -12.45 2.68
CA PRO A 258 23.12 -11.29 3.49
C PRO A 258 21.64 -10.93 3.39
N LEU A 259 20.97 -11.27 2.28
CA LEU A 259 19.54 -11.03 2.10
C LEU A 259 18.70 -11.76 3.14
N PHE A 260 19.07 -12.99 3.49
CA PHE A 260 18.35 -13.81 4.46
C PHE A 260 18.58 -13.28 5.88
N ALA A 261 19.80 -12.83 6.18
CA ALA A 261 20.10 -12.16 7.45
C ALA A 261 19.30 -10.86 7.60
N ARG A 262 19.19 -10.07 6.52
CA ARG A 262 18.38 -8.84 6.51
C ARG A 262 16.90 -9.13 6.75
N ALA A 263 16.33 -10.11 6.06
CA ALA A 263 14.94 -10.50 6.27
C ALA A 263 14.65 -10.94 7.73
N ARG A 264 15.56 -11.71 8.36
CA ARG A 264 15.45 -12.04 9.80
C ARG A 264 15.52 -10.81 10.70
N SER A 265 16.39 -9.85 10.35
CA SER A 265 16.49 -8.57 11.05
C SER A 265 15.20 -7.76 10.94
N ASP A 266 14.56 -7.74 9.76
CA ASP A 266 13.29 -7.05 9.55
C ASP A 266 12.17 -7.69 10.37
N ILE A 267 12.08 -9.02 10.41
CA ILE A 267 11.12 -9.74 11.26
C ILE A 267 11.36 -9.40 12.74
N THR A 268 12.62 -9.42 13.19
CA THR A 268 12.99 -9.08 14.56
C THR A 268 12.58 -7.66 14.91
N ARG A 269 12.83 -6.69 14.02
CA ARG A 269 12.44 -5.29 14.20
C ARG A 269 10.92 -5.14 14.24
N MET A 270 10.19 -5.86 13.40
CA MET A 270 8.73 -5.84 13.43
C MET A 270 8.19 -6.40 14.76
N VAL A 271 8.75 -7.49 15.28
CA VAL A 271 8.42 -8.05 16.60
C VAL A 271 8.66 -7.01 17.71
N GLN A 272 9.78 -6.29 17.68
CA GLN A 272 10.08 -5.25 18.66
C GLN A 272 9.04 -4.12 18.63
N ILE A 273 8.70 -3.61 17.44
CA ILE A 273 7.68 -2.57 17.28
C ILE A 273 6.34 -3.06 17.82
N MET A 274 5.92 -4.28 17.48
CA MET A 274 4.65 -4.82 17.94
C MET A 274 4.61 -5.07 19.45
N LYS A 275 5.72 -5.50 20.08
CA LYS A 275 5.81 -5.58 21.54
C LYS A 275 5.55 -4.22 22.18
N MET A 276 6.16 -3.16 21.65
CA MET A 276 5.89 -1.79 22.11
C MET A 276 4.44 -1.32 21.88
N MET A 277 3.70 -1.94 20.96
CA MET A 277 2.27 -1.68 20.74
C MET A 277 1.36 -2.58 21.59
N ALA A 278 1.88 -3.72 22.04
CA ALA A 278 1.20 -4.69 22.89
C ALA A 278 1.32 -4.35 24.38
N ASP A 279 2.36 -3.60 24.76
CA ASP A 279 2.64 -3.19 26.13
C ASP A 279 1.88 -1.90 26.50
N GLY A 280 1.51 -1.76 27.78
CA GLY A 280 0.83 -0.58 28.33
C GLY A 280 -0.69 -0.76 28.55
N GLU A 281 -1.31 0.24 29.17
CA GLU A 281 -2.74 0.24 29.55
C GLU A 281 -3.69 0.12 28.34
N TRP A 282 -3.22 0.52 27.16
CA TRP A 282 -3.94 0.47 25.87
C TRP A 282 -3.37 -0.58 24.91
N GLY A 283 -2.61 -1.55 25.42
CA GLY A 283 -1.96 -2.59 24.63
C GLY A 283 -2.96 -3.49 23.90
N SER A 284 -2.79 -3.65 22.58
CA SER A 284 -3.72 -4.41 21.73
C SER A 284 -3.49 -5.92 21.79
N ASP A 285 -4.57 -6.71 21.95
CA ASP A 285 -4.52 -8.17 21.84
C ASP A 285 -4.05 -8.63 20.44
N ASP A 286 -4.45 -7.92 19.39
CA ASP A 286 -3.99 -8.19 18.02
C ASP A 286 -2.47 -8.03 17.91
N ALA A 287 -1.86 -7.04 18.59
CA ALA A 287 -0.41 -6.89 18.63
C ALA A 287 0.27 -8.07 19.34
N ARG A 288 -0.30 -8.56 20.46
CA ARG A 288 0.22 -9.75 21.17
C ARG A 288 0.18 -11.00 20.30
N THR A 289 -0.93 -11.24 19.61
CA THR A 289 -1.06 -12.38 18.69
C THR A 289 -0.04 -12.29 17.55
N ARG A 290 0.13 -11.11 16.94
CA ARG A 290 1.12 -10.93 15.86
C ARG A 290 2.55 -11.13 16.33
N VAL A 291 2.90 -10.72 17.55
CA VAL A 291 4.20 -11.01 18.17
C VAL A 291 4.42 -12.51 18.29
N ALA A 292 3.42 -13.25 18.79
CA ALA A 292 3.53 -14.71 18.93
C ALA A 292 3.79 -15.37 17.56
N VAL A 293 2.99 -15.02 16.55
CA VAL A 293 3.14 -15.57 15.18
C VAL A 293 4.51 -15.26 14.59
N LEU A 294 4.97 -14.01 14.63
CA LEU A 294 6.27 -13.65 14.04
C LEU A 294 7.46 -14.26 14.80
N SER A 295 7.32 -14.49 16.11
CA SER A 295 8.37 -15.10 16.92
C SER A 295 8.61 -16.57 16.57
N GLU A 296 7.67 -17.26 15.92
CA GLU A 296 7.87 -18.64 15.44
C GLU A 296 8.88 -18.74 14.28
N PHE A 297 9.24 -17.62 13.65
CA PHE A 297 10.20 -17.58 12.53
C PHE A 297 11.64 -17.21 12.96
N LEU A 298 11.85 -16.87 14.24
CA LEU A 298 13.14 -16.44 14.79
C LEU A 298 13.76 -17.54 15.65
#